data_AF-A0A5C6Z4Z1-F1
#
_entry.id   AF-A0A5C6Z4Z1-F1
#
_cell.length_a   1.000
_cell.length_b   1.000
_cell.length_c   1.000
_cell.angle_alpha   90.00
_cell.angle_beta   90.00
_cell.angle_gamma   90.00
#
_symmetry.space_group_name_H-M   'P 1'
#
loop_
_entity.id
_entity.type
_entity.pdbx_description
1 polymer ?
#
loop_
_entity_poly.entity_id
_entity_poly.type
_entity_poly.pdbx_seq_one_letter_code
_entity_poly.pdbx_strand_id
1 'polypeptide(L)'
;MKPFTYERAASATAAVAAAAARPGARFIAGGTNLLDLMKLQIEAPVHLVDVNGLGLDRIEPTPEGGLRIGALVRNTDLAADARVRRDYGVLSRALLALASGQLRNRATTAGNLLQRTRCPYFYDTDQPCNKRQPGSGCPAIAGMSRPLAVIGV
;
A
#
# COMPACT_ATOMS: atom_id res chain seq x y z
N MET A 1 -12.73 -7.37 12.36
CA MET A 1 -12.83 -6.22 11.44
C MET A 1 -14.06 -5.41 11.80
N LYS A 2 -13.94 -4.07 11.92
CA LYS A 2 -15.10 -3.20 12.21
C LYS A 2 -15.95 -3.00 10.96
N PRO A 3 -17.28 -2.80 11.08
CA PRO A 3 -18.12 -2.41 9.95
C PRO A 3 -17.65 -1.09 9.33
N PHE A 4 -17.78 -0.96 8.02
CA PHE A 4 -17.47 0.24 7.26
C PHE A 4 -18.46 0.40 6.10
N THR A 5 -18.65 1.64 5.66
CA THR A 5 -19.33 1.92 4.39
C THR A 5 -18.33 1.90 3.24
N TYR A 6 -18.81 1.62 2.03
CA TYR A 6 -17.97 1.50 0.83
C TYR A 6 -18.54 2.39 -0.28
N GLU A 7 -17.68 3.19 -0.88
CA GLU A 7 -18.02 4.09 -1.99
C GLU A 7 -17.08 3.83 -3.17
N ARG A 8 -17.65 3.75 -4.37
CA ARG A 8 -16.89 3.77 -5.62
C ARG A 8 -16.82 5.21 -6.11
N ALA A 9 -15.63 5.78 -6.14
CA ALA A 9 -15.46 7.14 -6.64
C ALA A 9 -15.66 7.19 -8.17
N ALA A 10 -16.18 8.31 -8.68
CA ALA A 10 -16.33 8.54 -10.12
C ALA A 10 -15.11 9.21 -10.78
N SER A 11 -14.26 9.85 -9.97
CA SER A 11 -13.03 10.53 -10.41
C SER A 11 -12.04 10.62 -9.25
N ALA A 12 -10.77 10.92 -9.54
CA ALA A 12 -9.76 11.16 -8.51
C ALA A 12 -10.18 12.32 -7.56
N THR A 13 -10.71 13.40 -8.12
CA THR A 13 -11.22 14.54 -7.35
C THR A 13 -12.39 14.14 -6.44
N ALA A 14 -13.33 13.34 -6.94
CA ALA A 14 -14.45 12.84 -6.14
C ALA A 14 -13.96 11.92 -5.01
N ALA A 15 -12.97 11.05 -5.28
CA ALA A 15 -12.36 10.21 -4.26
C ALA A 15 -11.74 11.05 -3.12
N VAL A 16 -10.96 12.07 -3.46
CA VAL A 16 -10.35 12.97 -2.47
C VAL A 16 -11.42 13.71 -1.68
N ALA A 17 -12.46 14.23 -2.33
CA ALA A 17 -13.57 14.91 -1.66
C ALA A 17 -14.31 13.96 -0.70
N ALA A 18 -14.61 12.73 -1.11
CA ALA A 18 -15.28 11.73 -0.29
C ALA A 18 -14.43 11.34 0.94
N ALA A 19 -13.11 11.20 0.78
CA ALA A 19 -12.21 10.92 1.89
C ALA A 19 -12.07 12.11 2.84
N ALA A 20 -12.02 13.34 2.32
CA ALA A 20 -11.92 14.55 3.12
C ALA A 20 -13.21 14.81 3.93
N ALA A 21 -14.37 14.52 3.37
CA ALA A 21 -15.66 14.70 4.03
C ALA A 21 -15.91 13.71 5.19
N ARG A 22 -15.11 12.64 5.29
CA ARG A 22 -15.32 11.56 6.28
C ARG A 22 -14.04 11.29 7.08
N PRO A 23 -13.88 11.91 8.26
CA PRO A 23 -12.75 11.61 9.15
C PRO A 23 -12.60 10.11 9.38
N GLY A 24 -11.38 9.59 9.20
CA GLY A 24 -11.10 8.16 9.31
C GLY A 24 -11.39 7.34 8.06
N ALA A 25 -11.75 7.97 6.93
CA ALA A 25 -11.80 7.29 5.64
C ALA A 25 -10.41 6.84 5.17
N ARG A 26 -10.39 5.76 4.37
CA ARG A 26 -9.19 5.26 3.70
C ARG A 26 -9.49 4.92 2.25
N PHE A 27 -8.52 5.17 1.38
CA PHE A 27 -8.57 4.66 0.01
C PHE A 27 -8.26 3.17 -0.01
N ILE A 28 -8.97 2.43 -0.86
CA ILE A 28 -8.67 1.02 -1.14
C ILE A 28 -8.37 0.82 -2.62
N ALA A 29 -7.22 0.21 -2.89
CA ALA A 29 -6.77 -0.19 -4.23
C ALA A 29 -6.80 -1.72 -4.36
N GLY A 30 -5.65 -2.38 -4.31
CA GLY A 30 -5.55 -3.85 -4.33
C GLY A 30 -6.00 -4.55 -3.05
N GLY A 31 -6.07 -3.82 -1.93
CA GLY A 31 -6.45 -4.34 -0.61
C GLY A 31 -5.44 -5.28 0.06
N THR A 32 -4.33 -5.62 -0.60
CA THR A 32 -3.39 -6.68 -0.17
C THR A 32 -2.65 -6.39 1.14
N ASN A 33 -2.53 -5.13 1.56
CA ASN A 33 -2.04 -4.77 2.89
C ASN A 33 -3.11 -4.12 3.78
N LEU A 34 -3.99 -3.28 3.21
CA LEU A 34 -5.02 -2.61 4.00
C LEU A 34 -6.01 -3.61 4.63
N LEU A 35 -6.51 -4.59 3.87
CA LEU A 35 -7.47 -5.57 4.38
C LEU A 35 -6.83 -6.53 5.40
N ASP A 36 -5.54 -6.82 5.26
CA ASP A 36 -4.75 -7.59 6.22
C ASP A 36 -4.75 -6.89 7.60
N LEU A 37 -4.39 -5.60 7.62
CA LEU A 37 -4.40 -4.78 8.83
C LEU A 37 -5.81 -4.56 9.40
N MET A 38 -6.82 -4.48 8.55
CA MET A 38 -8.22 -4.33 8.97
C MET A 38 -8.79 -5.57 9.67
N LYS A 39 -8.33 -6.77 9.30
CA LYS A 39 -8.73 -8.01 9.97
C LYS A 39 -8.32 -7.98 11.45
N LEU A 40 -7.10 -7.51 11.70
CA LEU A 40 -6.51 -7.33 13.04
C LEU A 40 -6.93 -6.01 13.71
N GLN A 41 -7.76 -5.20 13.05
CA GLN A 41 -8.21 -3.89 13.54
C GLN A 41 -7.08 -2.88 13.83
N ILE A 42 -5.88 -3.09 13.25
CA ILE A 42 -4.79 -2.12 13.28
C ILE A 42 -5.13 -0.90 12.43
N GLU A 43 -5.74 -1.13 11.26
CA GLU A 43 -6.48 -0.11 10.53
C GLU A 43 -7.97 -0.33 10.79
N ALA A 44 -8.67 0.69 11.27
CA ALA A 44 -10.10 0.61 11.57
C ALA A 44 -10.89 1.75 10.90
N PRO A 45 -10.83 1.87 9.55
CA PRO A 45 -11.56 2.92 8.85
C PRO A 45 -13.07 2.71 8.97
N VAL A 46 -13.81 3.81 9.08
CA VAL A 46 -15.29 3.81 9.07
C VAL A 46 -15.87 3.85 7.65
N HIS A 47 -15.03 4.21 6.67
CA HIS A 47 -15.39 4.36 5.28
C HIS A 47 -14.23 4.00 4.36
N LEU A 48 -14.50 3.20 3.33
CA LEU A 48 -13.56 2.89 2.27
C LEU A 48 -13.99 3.56 0.97
N VAL A 49 -13.05 4.28 0.35
CA VAL A 49 -13.22 4.85 -0.99
C VAL A 49 -12.42 4.00 -1.97
N ASP A 50 -13.12 3.27 -2.83
CA ASP A 50 -12.49 2.52 -3.91
C ASP A 50 -12.02 3.47 -5.00
N VAL A 51 -10.73 3.41 -5.29
CA VAL A 51 -10.07 4.23 -6.30
C VAL A 51 -9.80 3.47 -7.60
N ASN A 52 -10.07 2.16 -7.66
CA ASN A 52 -9.98 1.38 -8.90
C ASN A 52 -10.95 1.93 -9.97
N GLY A 53 -10.54 1.87 -11.24
CA GLY A 53 -11.37 2.32 -12.37
C GLY A 53 -11.36 3.83 -12.63
N LEU A 54 -10.52 4.60 -11.93
CA LEU A 54 -10.41 6.06 -12.10
C LEU A 54 -9.46 6.51 -13.22
N GLY A 55 -9.01 5.59 -14.09
CA GLY A 55 -8.04 5.87 -15.15
C GLY A 55 -6.62 6.17 -14.67
N LEU A 56 -6.29 5.81 -13.42
CA LEU A 56 -4.98 5.98 -12.79
C LEU A 56 -4.08 4.75 -12.96
N ASP A 57 -4.31 3.94 -13.99
CA ASP A 57 -3.75 2.62 -14.23
C ASP A 57 -2.96 2.52 -15.54
N ARG A 58 -2.50 3.67 -16.07
CA ARG A 58 -1.71 3.76 -17.30
C ARG A 58 -0.22 3.86 -17.04
N ILE A 59 0.56 3.41 -18.02
CA ILE A 59 2.02 3.59 -18.09
C ILE A 59 2.32 4.39 -19.37
N GLU A 60 2.74 5.64 -19.20
CA GLU A 60 2.81 6.62 -20.30
C GLU A 60 4.22 7.22 -20.37
N PRO A 61 4.77 7.47 -21.57
CA PRO A 61 6.01 8.24 -21.69
C PRO A 61 5.77 9.70 -21.25
N THR A 62 6.79 10.34 -20.69
CA THR A 62 6.74 11.78 -20.40
C THR A 62 7.45 12.59 -21.50
N PRO A 63 7.13 13.87 -21.69
CA PRO A 63 7.80 14.73 -22.68
C PRO A 63 9.33 14.81 -22.49
N GLU A 64 9.81 14.63 -21.25
CA GLU A 64 11.23 14.68 -20.88
C GLU A 64 11.96 13.34 -21.14
N GLY A 65 11.29 12.36 -21.75
CA GLY A 65 11.85 11.04 -22.02
C GLY A 65 11.79 10.07 -20.84
N GLY A 66 11.01 10.41 -19.80
CA GLY A 66 10.75 9.54 -18.65
C GLY A 66 9.52 8.65 -18.83
N LEU A 67 9.08 8.06 -17.71
CA LEU A 67 7.89 7.23 -17.64
C LEU A 67 6.99 7.65 -16.48
N ARG A 68 5.74 7.97 -16.77
CA ARG A 68 4.69 8.21 -15.79
C ARG A 68 3.93 6.91 -15.54
N ILE A 69 4.05 6.39 -14.33
CA ILE A 69 3.38 5.17 -13.89
C ILE A 69 2.19 5.56 -13.01
N GLY A 70 1.00 5.15 -13.45
CA GLY A 70 -0.23 5.36 -12.71
C GLY A 70 -0.22 4.66 -11.33
N ALA A 71 -0.86 5.30 -10.35
CA ALA A 71 -0.96 4.81 -8.98
C ALA A 71 -1.64 3.43 -8.86
N LEU A 72 -2.47 3.06 -9.84
CA LEU A 72 -3.29 1.85 -9.87
C LEU A 72 -2.86 0.81 -10.90
N VAL A 73 -1.74 1.05 -11.59
CA VAL A 73 -1.09 -0.01 -12.39
C VAL A 73 -0.83 -1.20 -11.48
N ARG A 74 -1.20 -2.41 -11.92
CA ARG A 74 -0.92 -3.63 -11.15
C ARG A 74 0.57 -3.92 -11.16
N ASN A 75 1.07 -4.45 -10.06
CA ASN A 75 2.50 -4.79 -9.96
C ASN A 75 2.93 -5.79 -11.05
N THR A 76 2.07 -6.75 -11.40
CA THR A 76 2.34 -7.69 -12.51
C THR A 76 2.44 -6.97 -13.85
N ASP A 77 1.49 -6.08 -14.16
CA ASP A 77 1.47 -5.35 -15.43
C ASP A 77 2.68 -4.42 -15.55
N LEU A 78 3.03 -3.74 -14.46
CA LEU A 78 4.21 -2.88 -14.40
C LEU A 78 5.51 -3.67 -14.61
N ALA A 79 5.63 -4.85 -14.00
CA ALA A 79 6.80 -5.71 -14.18
C ALA A 79 6.89 -6.28 -15.61
N ALA A 80 5.76 -6.46 -16.29
CA ALA A 80 5.67 -7.04 -17.63
C ALA A 80 5.82 -6.01 -18.77
N ASP A 81 5.62 -4.71 -18.50
CA ASP A 81 5.73 -3.64 -19.51
C ASP A 81 7.10 -3.67 -20.21
N ALA A 82 7.08 -3.66 -21.54
CA ALA A 82 8.28 -3.81 -22.36
C ALA A 82 9.30 -2.67 -22.15
N ARG A 83 8.82 -1.44 -21.94
CA ARG A 83 9.69 -0.27 -21.67
C ARG A 83 10.31 -0.40 -20.29
N VAL A 84 9.54 -0.83 -19.29
CA VAL A 84 10.05 -1.05 -17.93
C VAL A 84 11.11 -2.14 -17.91
N ARG A 85 10.90 -3.24 -18.63
CA ARG A 85 11.87 -4.34 -18.72
C ARG A 85 13.17 -3.93 -19.40
N ARG A 86 13.09 -3.11 -20.45
CA ARG A 86 14.25 -2.67 -21.25
C ARG A 86 15.02 -1.53 -20.58
N ASP A 87 14.31 -0.48 -20.18
CA ASP A 87 14.91 0.80 -19.78
C ASP A 87 14.97 0.99 -18.25
N TYR A 88 14.14 0.26 -17.51
CA TYR A 88 14.04 0.34 -16.04
C TYR A 88 14.16 -1.05 -15.38
N GLY A 89 15.07 -1.89 -15.88
CA GLY A 89 15.12 -3.32 -15.56
C GLY A 89 15.16 -3.66 -14.06
N VAL A 90 15.75 -2.79 -13.23
CA VAL A 90 15.76 -2.96 -11.77
C VAL A 90 14.36 -2.91 -11.16
N LEU A 91 13.46 -2.07 -11.69
CA LEU A 91 12.08 -1.96 -11.23
C LEU A 91 11.31 -3.26 -11.50
N SER A 92 11.40 -3.79 -12.73
CA SER A 92 10.76 -5.07 -13.08
C SER A 92 11.27 -6.21 -12.20
N ARG A 93 12.60 -6.34 -12.03
CA ARG A 93 13.21 -7.39 -11.20
C ARG A 93 12.79 -7.27 -9.73
N ALA A 94 12.79 -6.06 -9.18
CA ALA A 94 12.35 -5.82 -7.80
C ALA A 94 10.88 -6.26 -7.60
N LEU A 95 9.99 -5.89 -8.53
CA LEU A 95 8.58 -6.31 -8.46
C LEU A 95 8.43 -7.83 -8.51
N LEU A 96 9.17 -8.53 -9.37
CA LEU A 96 9.09 -9.99 -9.52
C LEU A 96 9.67 -10.75 -8.32
N ALA A 97 10.66 -10.19 -7.63
CA ALA A 97 11.25 -10.77 -6.43
C ALA A 97 10.35 -10.65 -5.18
N LEU A 98 9.31 -9.81 -5.24
CA LEU A 98 8.44 -9.52 -4.11
C LEU A 98 7.12 -10.29 -4.20
N ALA A 99 6.66 -10.82 -3.06
CA ALA A 99 5.36 -11.47 -2.90
C ALA A 99 5.11 -12.66 -3.86
N SER A 100 3.85 -13.11 -3.96
CA SER A 100 3.41 -14.14 -4.90
C SER A 100 2.73 -13.53 -6.14
N GLY A 101 2.53 -14.33 -7.19
CA GLY A 101 1.81 -13.89 -8.39
C GLY A 101 0.39 -13.39 -8.09
N GLN A 102 -0.34 -14.08 -7.20
CA GLN A 102 -1.69 -13.69 -6.78
C GLN A 102 -1.71 -12.31 -6.12
N LEU A 103 -0.73 -12.04 -5.25
CA LEU A 103 -0.60 -10.75 -4.58
C LEU A 103 -0.19 -9.65 -5.58
N ARG A 104 0.76 -9.92 -6.47
CA ARG A 104 1.18 -8.95 -7.51
C ARG A 104 0.08 -8.60 -8.50
N ASN A 105 -0.81 -9.54 -8.82
CA ASN A 105 -1.97 -9.30 -9.68
C ASN A 105 -3.00 -8.35 -9.07
N ARG A 106 -2.96 -8.12 -7.75
CA ARG A 106 -3.88 -7.22 -7.05
C ARG A 106 -3.18 -5.96 -6.55
N ALA A 107 -1.95 -6.07 -6.06
CA ALA A 107 -1.16 -4.94 -5.59
C ALA A 107 -1.00 -3.89 -6.70
N THR A 108 -1.01 -2.62 -6.29
CA THR A 108 -0.85 -1.47 -7.20
C THR A 108 0.39 -0.66 -6.84
N THR A 109 0.87 0.16 -7.77
CA THR A 109 2.02 1.05 -7.57
C THR A 109 1.95 1.83 -6.25
N ALA A 110 0.89 2.61 -6.03
CA ALA A 110 0.76 3.42 -4.81
C ALA A 110 0.52 2.55 -3.56
N GLY A 111 -0.23 1.45 -3.70
CA GLY A 111 -0.47 0.53 -2.59
C GLY A 111 0.81 -0.19 -2.13
N ASN A 112 1.74 -0.47 -3.05
CA ASN A 112 3.03 -1.08 -2.74
C ASN A 112 3.94 -0.11 -1.97
N LEU A 113 3.98 1.17 -2.38
CA LEU A 113 4.74 2.21 -1.69
C LEU A 113 4.23 2.46 -0.26
N LEU A 114 2.91 2.40 -0.07
CA LEU A 114 2.25 2.67 1.21
C LEU A 114 2.09 1.45 2.12
N GLN A 115 2.63 0.29 1.75
CA GLN A 115 2.51 -0.90 2.59
C GLN A 115 3.24 -0.68 3.93
N ARG A 116 2.67 -1.18 5.03
CA ARG A 116 3.25 -1.01 6.38
C ARG A 116 4.32 -2.07 6.69
N THR A 117 5.12 -1.77 7.71
CA THR A 117 6.18 -2.65 8.24
C THR A 117 5.67 -4.04 8.58
N ARG A 118 6.55 -5.05 8.53
CA ARG A 118 6.28 -6.45 8.93
C ARG A 118 6.81 -6.80 10.32
N CYS A 119 7.08 -5.79 11.16
CA CYS A 119 7.46 -6.00 12.55
C CYS A 119 6.38 -6.82 13.30
N PRO A 120 6.72 -7.92 13.96
CA PRO A 120 5.72 -8.78 14.61
C PRO A 120 5.03 -8.09 15.78
N TYR A 121 5.74 -7.28 16.56
CA TYR A 121 5.15 -6.48 17.65
C TYR A 121 4.16 -5.42 17.14
N PHE A 122 4.31 -4.98 15.88
CA PHE A 122 3.33 -4.10 15.26
C PHE A 122 2.03 -4.85 14.91
N TYR A 123 2.15 -6.11 14.44
CA TYR A 123 1.02 -6.96 14.08
C TYR A 123 0.27 -7.54 15.29
N ASP A 124 1.00 -7.86 16.36
CA ASP A 124 0.40 -8.33 17.59
C ASP A 124 -0.16 -7.14 18.39
N THR A 125 -1.49 -7.09 18.50
CA THR A 125 -2.19 -5.98 19.16
C THR A 125 -2.05 -5.98 20.68
N ASP A 126 -1.64 -7.11 21.26
CA ASP A 126 -1.42 -7.27 22.70
C ASP A 126 -0.02 -6.79 23.13
N GLN A 127 0.87 -6.55 22.17
CA GLN A 127 2.24 -6.08 22.42
C GLN A 127 2.35 -4.55 22.37
N PRO A 128 3.17 -3.90 23.21
CA PRO A 128 3.41 -2.47 23.10
C PRO A 128 4.04 -2.09 21.75
N CYS A 129 3.61 -0.98 21.14
CA CYS A 129 4.15 -0.54 19.86
C CYS A 129 3.89 0.95 19.61
N ASN A 130 4.92 1.79 19.73
CA ASN A 130 4.87 3.23 19.46
C ASN A 130 4.29 3.57 18.08
N LYS A 131 4.49 2.72 17.07
CA LYS A 131 3.97 2.93 15.70
C LYS A 131 2.45 2.73 15.62
N ARG A 132 1.84 1.98 16.54
CA ARG A 132 0.39 1.78 16.65
C ARG A 132 -0.21 2.74 17.67
N GLN A 133 0.41 2.87 18.83
CA GLN A 133 0.00 3.75 19.92
C GLN A 133 1.23 4.51 20.45
N PRO A 134 1.38 5.80 20.13
CA PRO A 134 2.50 6.62 20.59
C PRO A 134 2.65 6.57 22.12
N GLY A 135 3.88 6.40 22.60
CA GLY A 135 4.21 6.34 24.03
C GLY A 135 4.07 4.96 24.67
N SER A 136 3.50 3.95 23.99
CA SER A 136 3.36 2.60 24.54
C SER A 136 4.69 1.84 24.66
N GLY A 137 5.73 2.26 23.94
CA GLY A 137 7.06 1.65 23.96
C GLY A 137 7.39 0.84 22.70
N CYS A 138 8.61 0.30 22.66
CA CYS A 138 9.13 -0.48 21.53
C CYS A 138 9.87 -1.74 22.04
N PRO A 139 9.16 -2.86 22.26
CA PRO A 139 9.76 -4.09 22.76
C PRO A 139 10.80 -4.68 21.79
N ALA A 140 10.73 -4.30 20.52
CA ALA A 140 11.71 -4.65 19.50
C ALA A 140 13.14 -4.18 19.81
N ILE A 141 13.35 -3.16 20.66
CA ILE A 141 14.70 -2.66 20.98
C ILE A 141 15.49 -3.69 21.81
N ALA A 142 14.84 -4.32 22.79
CA ALA A 142 15.45 -5.31 23.68
C ALA A 142 15.00 -6.76 23.39
N GLY A 143 14.10 -6.95 22.43
CA GLY A 143 13.49 -8.22 22.08
C GLY A 143 13.98 -8.77 20.73
N MET A 144 13.07 -9.44 20.01
CA MET A 144 13.37 -10.02 18.71
C MET A 144 13.47 -8.91 17.65
N SER A 145 14.70 -8.58 17.28
CA SER A 145 15.03 -7.49 16.36
C SER A 145 15.66 -7.95 15.04
N ARG A 146 15.86 -9.27 14.85
CA ARG A 146 16.54 -9.84 13.66
C ARG A 146 16.06 -9.28 12.31
N PRO A 147 14.75 -9.07 12.04
CA PRO A 147 14.30 -8.56 10.74
C PRO A 147 14.20 -7.02 10.69
N LEU A 148 14.71 -6.30 11.69
CA LEU A 148 14.51 -4.85 11.83
C LEU A 148 15.70 -4.05 11.29
N ALA A 149 15.50 -2.73 11.19
CA ALA A 149 16.49 -1.83 10.63
C ALA A 149 17.75 -1.73 11.51
N VAL A 150 18.90 -1.52 10.86
CA VAL A 150 20.21 -1.34 11.50
C VAL A 150 20.83 0.04 11.24
N ILE A 151 20.19 0.88 10.42
CA ILE A 151 20.64 2.23 10.06
C ILE A 151 19.42 3.16 10.09
N GLY A 152 19.58 4.37 10.65
CA GLY A 152 18.53 5.40 10.70
C GLY A 152 17.36 5.05 11.63
N VAL A 153 17.64 4.35 12.73
CA VAL A 153 16.66 3.87 13.72
C VAL A 153 16.19 4.94 14.69
#